data_AF-A0A2S5L811-F1
#
_entry.id   AF-A0A2S5L811-F1
#
_cell.length_a   1.000
_cell.length_b   1.000
_cell.length_c   1.000
_cell.angle_alpha   90.00
_cell.angle_beta   90.00
_cell.angle_gamma   90.00
#
_symmetry.space_group_name_H-M   'P 1'
#
loop_
_entity.id
_entity.type
_entity.pdbx_description
1 polymer ?
#
loop_
_entity_poly.entity_id
_entity_poly.type
_entity_poly.pdbx_seq_one_letter_code
_entity_poly.pdbx_strand_id
1 'polypeptide(L)'
;MIKNLAPKKIIPMMIWLTLGVTSSSVAFANNDTILRVCADPGNMPISNDKGEGFSNKIAKVIAESMGKSVTYFYRPYLNRGLTRQTFDNNECDILMDMTPDDERMLTTKPLYKSTFVLAYRSDKGIDIKDLSDPKLLNDYKVGVFQHSAIRTVLQEHGINRANTIVRTIAHDADLRPERQPHMDVQLMLNGNFDIAAIWGPMAGWYKTIKKEPITIVPLNRLEDKTPMEFPLAIGMRKNAKALKAQIESVMIKEKDKIRQIFDEYGVPLVECSECVISGDIPTHGPYQAIVKKAYVPKSSDIATLPSLIDEALKQGSTLDTELHNATIARDATRVEYLLKRGANVNAKDNEGKTPLMVAVVSGDMHLISGLLAYGADPNVQDHDGWTAGMHAVRLNEPKIFRLMGQYKANYNLVNSDEMTALAMAVMDNKANAAVAMLDNGAKPDFAMGAAKYNALMLAVKKGNQQLAQTLLQYKANPNAKNAAGITPLMIAAFSNHDMIVSLLLKAGANPKLKDDHGKTARMLAEENDAGKAILQLEKSI
;
A
#
# COMPACT_ATOMS: atom_id res chain seq x y z
N MET A 1 -23.05 -19.22 87.98
CA MET A 1 -23.31 -18.12 87.03
C MET A 1 -22.95 -18.64 85.63
N ILE A 2 -23.85 -19.23 84.80
CA ILE A 2 -25.12 -18.72 84.22
C ILE A 2 -24.75 -17.45 83.40
N LYS A 3 -24.76 -17.36 82.05
CA LYS A 3 -25.72 -17.73 80.97
C LYS A 3 -25.06 -17.29 79.62
N ASN A 4 -25.38 -17.73 78.39
CA ASN A 4 -26.56 -18.32 77.75
C ASN A 4 -26.09 -19.11 76.49
N LEU A 5 -26.28 -20.42 76.42
CA LEU A 5 -27.40 -21.12 75.75
C LEU A 5 -27.30 -21.18 74.19
N ALA A 6 -26.88 -22.33 73.68
CA ALA A 6 -27.46 -22.94 72.47
C ALA A 6 -28.88 -23.49 72.81
N PRO A 7 -29.65 -24.17 71.93
CA PRO A 7 -29.51 -24.46 70.49
C PRO A 7 -30.84 -24.27 69.69
N LYS A 8 -30.90 -24.56 68.37
CA LYS A 8 -32.07 -25.23 67.75
C LYS A 8 -31.81 -25.74 66.32
N LYS A 9 -32.33 -26.94 66.09
CA LYS A 9 -32.39 -27.75 64.85
C LYS A 9 -33.10 -27.04 63.70
N ILE A 10 -32.71 -27.31 62.46
CA ILE A 10 -33.55 -27.15 61.26
C ILE A 10 -33.50 -28.42 60.41
N ILE A 11 -34.70 -28.88 60.05
CA ILE A 11 -35.09 -30.04 59.25
C ILE A 11 -34.99 -29.65 57.75
N PRO A 12 -34.65 -30.54 56.81
CA PRO A 12 -34.56 -30.17 55.40
C PRO A 12 -35.97 -30.10 54.78
N MET A 13 -36.28 -28.98 54.14
CA MET A 13 -37.46 -28.83 53.29
C MET A 13 -36.98 -28.72 51.84
N MET A 14 -37.28 -29.74 51.04
CA MET A 14 -37.18 -29.72 49.59
C MET A 14 -38.07 -28.59 49.05
N ILE A 15 -37.48 -27.64 48.32
CA ILE A 15 -38.20 -26.78 47.38
C ILE A 15 -37.47 -26.89 46.04
N TRP A 16 -38.18 -27.43 45.06
CA TRP A 16 -37.81 -27.38 43.65
C TRP A 16 -37.80 -25.92 43.19
N LEU A 17 -36.61 -25.40 42.83
CA LEU A 17 -36.52 -24.19 42.03
C LEU A 17 -36.13 -24.60 40.60
N THR A 18 -37.09 -24.47 39.69
CA THR A 18 -36.87 -24.38 38.26
C THR A 18 -36.00 -23.17 37.97
N LEU A 19 -34.71 -23.40 37.72
CA LEU A 19 -33.84 -22.39 37.09
C LEU A 19 -34.21 -22.32 35.61
N GLY A 20 -35.04 -21.33 35.28
CA GLY A 20 -35.15 -20.84 33.92
C GLY A 20 -33.75 -20.41 33.46
N VAL A 21 -33.20 -21.13 32.49
CA VAL A 21 -32.01 -20.71 31.77
C VAL A 21 -32.44 -19.50 30.95
N THR A 22 -32.24 -18.30 31.50
CA THR A 22 -32.16 -17.12 30.67
C THR A 22 -30.92 -17.28 29.81
N SER A 23 -31.14 -17.69 28.56
CA SER A 23 -30.15 -17.55 27.51
C SER A 23 -29.81 -16.07 27.42
N SER A 24 -28.74 -15.65 28.10
CA SER A 24 -28.04 -14.43 27.77
C SER A 24 -27.35 -14.66 26.43
N SER A 25 -28.15 -14.62 25.37
CA SER A 25 -27.64 -14.27 24.06
C SER A 25 -26.98 -12.91 24.24
N VAL A 26 -25.65 -12.89 24.34
CA VAL A 26 -24.90 -11.70 23.97
C VAL A 26 -25.22 -11.54 22.49
N ALA A 27 -26.23 -10.72 22.21
CA ALA A 27 -26.45 -10.21 20.88
C ALA A 27 -25.14 -9.55 20.50
N PHE A 28 -24.46 -10.07 19.48
CA PHE A 28 -23.54 -9.26 18.72
C PHE A 28 -24.36 -8.05 18.29
N ALA A 29 -24.13 -6.92 18.96
CA ALA A 29 -24.78 -5.67 18.60
C ALA A 29 -24.48 -5.46 17.11
N ASN A 30 -25.53 -5.46 16.31
CA ASN A 30 -25.46 -5.14 14.90
C ASN A 30 -24.79 -3.76 14.83
N ASN A 31 -23.55 -3.69 14.33
CA ASN A 31 -22.72 -2.48 14.31
C ASN A 31 -23.22 -1.48 13.25
N ASP A 32 -24.52 -1.50 12.96
CA ASP A 32 -25.13 -0.85 11.81
C ASP A 32 -25.42 0.64 12.07
N THR A 33 -25.14 1.12 13.28
CA THR A 33 -25.39 2.51 13.72
C THR A 33 -24.16 3.42 13.65
N ILE A 34 -22.97 2.87 13.34
CA ILE A 34 -21.70 3.61 13.30
C ILE A 34 -21.02 3.40 11.94
N LEU A 35 -20.50 4.48 11.36
CA LEU A 35 -19.56 4.46 10.25
C LEU A 35 -18.16 4.81 10.79
N ARG A 36 -17.22 3.87 10.71
CA ARG A 36 -15.83 4.08 11.15
C ARG A 36 -14.97 4.55 9.99
N VAL A 37 -14.32 5.68 10.16
CA VAL A 37 -13.57 6.36 9.11
C VAL A 37 -12.10 6.35 9.48
N CYS A 38 -11.26 5.83 8.60
CA CYS A 38 -9.82 5.94 8.75
C CYS A 38 -9.42 7.41 8.54
N ALA A 39 -8.61 7.98 9.46
CA ALA A 39 -8.16 9.36 9.36
C ALA A 39 -6.73 9.52 9.84
N ASP A 40 -6.01 10.47 9.24
CA ASP A 40 -4.69 10.86 9.72
C ASP A 40 -4.81 12.09 10.62
N PRO A 41 -4.40 12.02 11.89
CA PRO A 41 -4.50 13.14 12.82
C PRO A 41 -3.60 14.34 12.46
N GLY A 42 -2.53 14.12 11.67
CA GLY A 42 -1.53 15.13 11.30
C GLY A 42 -1.57 15.58 9.84
N ASN A 43 -2.73 15.50 9.19
CA ASN A 43 -2.85 15.74 7.75
C ASN A 43 -3.87 16.84 7.42
N MET A 44 -3.84 17.96 8.15
CA MET A 44 -4.66 19.11 7.75
C MET A 44 -4.24 19.59 6.35
N PRO A 45 -5.19 19.99 5.49
CA PRO A 45 -6.62 20.19 5.76
C PRO A 45 -7.53 18.98 5.49
N ILE A 46 -6.94 17.80 5.23
CA ILE A 46 -7.67 16.60 4.84
C ILE A 46 -8.37 15.98 6.05
N SER A 47 -7.62 15.75 7.13
CA SER A 47 -8.15 15.21 8.38
C SER A 47 -7.35 15.60 9.61
N ASN A 48 -7.99 15.56 10.78
CA ASN A 48 -7.33 15.57 12.08
C ASN A 48 -8.16 14.87 13.16
N ASP A 49 -7.60 14.76 14.38
CA ASP A 49 -8.24 14.13 15.55
C ASP A 49 -9.53 14.81 16.04
N LYS A 50 -9.75 16.07 15.63
CA LYS A 50 -10.91 16.90 15.97
C LYS A 50 -12.03 16.87 14.93
N GLY A 51 -11.84 16.16 13.81
CA GLY A 51 -12.83 16.11 12.73
C GLY A 51 -12.97 17.44 11.96
N GLU A 52 -11.88 18.20 11.86
CA GLU A 52 -11.83 19.52 11.23
C GLU A 52 -11.36 19.47 9.77
N GLY A 53 -10.92 18.34 9.23
CA GLY A 53 -10.52 18.27 7.82
C GLY A 53 -11.72 18.07 6.88
N PHE A 54 -11.60 18.47 5.62
CA PHE A 54 -12.70 18.36 4.66
C PHE A 54 -13.16 16.91 4.48
N SER A 55 -12.23 15.94 4.51
CA SER A 55 -12.58 14.52 4.41
C SER A 55 -13.32 14.02 5.65
N ASN A 56 -13.01 14.55 6.85
CA ASN A 56 -13.84 14.30 8.03
C ASN A 56 -15.25 14.86 7.85
N LYS A 57 -15.38 16.11 7.37
CA LYS A 57 -16.70 16.75 7.15
C LYS A 57 -17.54 15.98 6.14
N ILE A 58 -16.95 15.54 5.03
CA ILE A 58 -17.64 14.74 4.02
C ILE A 58 -18.07 13.39 4.60
N ALA A 59 -17.18 12.70 5.33
CA ALA A 59 -17.52 11.43 5.95
C ALA A 59 -18.64 11.56 6.99
N LYS A 60 -18.70 12.68 7.71
CA LYS A 60 -19.82 13.01 8.60
C LYS A 60 -21.14 13.19 7.84
N VAL A 61 -21.15 13.94 6.73
CA VAL A 61 -22.34 14.08 5.86
C VAL A 61 -22.83 12.72 5.37
N ILE A 62 -21.89 11.85 4.96
CA ILE A 62 -22.21 10.49 4.51
C ILE A 62 -22.85 9.68 5.63
N ALA A 63 -22.22 9.63 6.81
CA ALA A 63 -22.74 8.90 7.96
C ALA A 63 -24.15 9.36 8.35
N GLU A 64 -24.35 10.68 8.49
CA GLU A 64 -25.63 11.26 8.89
C GLU A 64 -26.74 10.96 7.88
N SER A 65 -26.46 11.05 6.56
CA SER A 65 -27.46 10.72 5.53
C SER A 65 -27.77 9.22 5.46
N MET A 66 -26.87 8.37 5.94
CA MET A 66 -27.10 6.93 6.15
C MET A 66 -27.82 6.61 7.47
N GLY A 67 -28.13 7.61 8.31
CA GLY A 67 -28.69 7.41 9.64
C GLY A 67 -27.69 6.83 10.65
N LYS A 68 -26.40 6.99 10.40
CA LYS A 68 -25.29 6.50 11.24
C LYS A 68 -24.59 7.65 11.94
N SER A 69 -24.01 7.35 13.10
CA SER A 69 -23.00 8.21 13.73
C SER A 69 -21.62 7.95 13.10
N VAL A 70 -20.73 8.94 13.14
CA VAL A 70 -19.36 8.79 12.62
C VAL A 70 -18.37 8.64 13.77
N THR A 71 -17.42 7.73 13.60
CA THR A 71 -16.24 7.62 14.47
C THR A 71 -14.98 7.57 13.62
N TYR A 72 -13.86 7.99 14.18
CA TYR A 72 -12.60 8.05 13.46
C TYR A 72 -11.56 7.14 14.10
N PHE A 73 -10.94 6.32 13.28
CA PHE A 73 -9.74 5.58 13.66
C PHE A 73 -8.52 6.37 13.21
N TYR A 74 -7.80 6.95 14.16
CA TYR A 74 -6.66 7.83 13.88
C TYR A 74 -5.35 7.07 13.80
N ARG A 75 -4.66 7.21 12.67
CA ARG A 75 -3.31 6.69 12.46
C ARG A 75 -2.60 7.52 11.39
N PRO A 76 -1.30 7.86 11.54
CA PRO A 76 -0.55 8.54 10.48
C PRO A 76 -0.47 7.71 9.19
N TYR A 77 -0.69 8.32 8.01
CA TYR A 77 -0.67 7.67 6.68
C TYR A 77 0.66 6.96 6.37
N LEU A 78 1.76 7.48 6.90
CA LEU A 78 3.11 6.95 6.68
C LEU A 78 3.39 5.64 7.43
N ASN A 79 2.59 5.30 8.44
CA ASN A 79 2.62 3.96 8.99
C ASN A 79 1.99 3.03 7.97
N ARG A 80 2.76 2.03 7.49
CA ARG A 80 2.43 1.01 6.47
C ARG A 80 1.06 0.29 6.67
N GLY A 81 0.35 0.55 7.76
CA GLY A 81 -0.90 -0.08 8.18
C GLY A 81 -2.16 0.45 7.50
N LEU A 82 -2.28 1.76 7.20
CA LEU A 82 -3.58 2.35 6.82
C LEU A 82 -4.21 1.78 5.54
N THR A 83 -3.41 1.20 4.63
CA THR A 83 -3.91 0.60 3.38
C THR A 83 -3.80 -0.93 3.31
N ARG A 84 -2.99 -1.57 4.17
CA ARG A 84 -2.73 -3.03 4.08
C ARG A 84 -3.34 -3.85 5.19
N GLN A 85 -3.37 -3.35 6.42
CA GLN A 85 -3.85 -4.10 7.59
C GLN A 85 -5.10 -3.48 8.20
N THR A 86 -5.33 -2.18 8.02
CA THR A 86 -6.42 -1.46 8.69
C THR A 86 -7.81 -2.00 8.32
N PHE A 87 -8.05 -2.29 7.05
CA PHE A 87 -9.28 -2.96 6.65
C PHE A 87 -9.32 -4.41 7.13
N ASP A 88 -8.23 -5.17 7.06
CA ASP A 88 -8.23 -6.58 7.49
C ASP A 88 -8.44 -6.73 9.00
N ASN A 89 -7.92 -5.80 9.80
CA ASN A 89 -8.05 -5.73 11.26
C ASN A 89 -9.38 -5.14 11.75
N ASN A 90 -10.27 -4.74 10.85
CA ASN A 90 -11.56 -4.12 11.21
C ASN A 90 -11.40 -2.80 11.96
N GLU A 91 -10.34 -2.04 11.69
CA GLU A 91 -10.05 -0.76 12.35
C GLU A 91 -10.97 0.37 11.83
N CYS A 92 -11.34 0.34 10.55
CA CYS A 92 -12.32 1.26 9.95
C CYS A 92 -13.07 0.62 8.77
N ASP A 93 -14.19 1.24 8.39
CA ASP A 93 -15.08 0.81 7.31
C ASP A 93 -14.74 1.48 5.98
N ILE A 94 -14.36 2.76 6.05
CA ILE A 94 -13.99 3.56 4.88
C ILE A 94 -12.70 4.35 5.08
N LEU A 95 -12.00 4.62 3.98
CA LEU A 95 -10.84 5.49 3.90
C LEU A 95 -11.05 6.49 2.76
N MET A 96 -10.94 7.78 3.09
CA MET A 96 -11.11 8.87 2.13
C MET A 96 -9.86 9.03 1.25
N ASP A 97 -10.00 9.72 0.12
CA ASP A 97 -8.90 10.15 -0.75
C ASP A 97 -8.04 9.00 -1.32
N MET A 98 -8.68 7.89 -1.69
CA MET A 98 -8.03 6.75 -2.34
C MET A 98 -8.03 6.88 -3.85
N THR A 99 -7.01 6.32 -4.51
CA THR A 99 -6.98 6.22 -5.97
C THR A 99 -8.10 5.30 -6.45
N PRO A 100 -8.92 5.72 -7.45
CA PRO A 100 -9.88 4.82 -8.09
C PRO A 100 -9.20 3.55 -8.62
N ASP A 101 -9.92 2.44 -8.58
CA ASP A 101 -9.46 1.14 -9.08
C ASP A 101 -8.18 0.60 -8.39
N ASP A 102 -7.91 1.03 -7.16
CA ASP A 102 -6.81 0.47 -6.35
C ASP A 102 -7.05 -1.02 -6.12
N GLU A 103 -6.21 -1.87 -6.75
CA GLU A 103 -6.32 -3.32 -6.70
C GLU A 103 -6.30 -3.90 -5.28
N ARG A 104 -5.89 -3.15 -4.26
CA ARG A 104 -5.83 -3.61 -2.86
C ARG A 104 -7.17 -3.48 -2.15
N MET A 105 -8.09 -2.65 -2.63
CA MET A 105 -9.36 -2.35 -1.95
C MET A 105 -10.53 -2.22 -2.94
N LEU A 106 -11.75 -2.08 -2.43
CA LEU A 106 -12.88 -1.64 -3.24
C LEU A 106 -12.98 -0.13 -3.14
N THR A 107 -13.14 0.57 -4.25
CA THR A 107 -13.34 2.02 -4.25
C THR A 107 -14.70 2.38 -4.81
N THR A 108 -15.28 3.49 -4.35
CA THR A 108 -16.41 4.14 -5.04
C THR A 108 -15.98 4.62 -6.42
N LYS A 109 -16.95 5.04 -7.25
CA LYS A 109 -16.65 6.00 -8.32
C LYS A 109 -15.95 7.23 -7.73
N PRO A 110 -15.12 7.94 -8.53
CA PRO A 110 -14.43 9.13 -8.05
C PRO A 110 -15.39 10.13 -7.38
N LEU A 111 -15.01 10.61 -6.20
CA LEU A 111 -15.72 11.65 -5.49
C LEU A 111 -15.40 13.02 -6.11
N TYR A 112 -14.12 13.31 -6.31
CA TYR A 112 -13.63 14.56 -6.89
C TYR A 112 -12.30 14.34 -7.61
N LYS A 113 -11.86 15.34 -8.37
CA LYS A 113 -10.52 15.40 -8.97
C LYS A 113 -9.84 16.69 -8.55
N SER A 114 -8.56 16.61 -8.16
CA SER A 114 -7.75 17.80 -7.84
C SER A 114 -6.36 17.69 -8.46
N THR A 115 -5.50 18.68 -8.24
CA THR A 115 -4.19 18.79 -8.90
C THR A 115 -3.12 19.27 -7.95
N PHE A 116 -1.85 18.97 -8.28
CA PHE A 116 -0.73 19.74 -7.75
C PHE A 116 -0.83 21.19 -8.21
N VAL A 117 -0.28 22.09 -7.41
CA VAL A 117 -0.28 23.53 -7.67
C VAL A 117 1.09 24.14 -7.35
N LEU A 118 1.39 25.27 -7.97
CA LEU A 118 2.36 26.23 -7.45
C LEU A 118 1.60 27.27 -6.62
N ALA A 119 1.96 27.39 -5.35
CA ALA A 119 1.40 28.40 -4.46
C ALA A 119 2.49 29.40 -4.05
N TYR A 120 2.19 30.70 -4.17
CA TYR A 120 3.10 31.77 -3.80
C TYR A 120 2.33 32.99 -3.32
N ARG A 121 2.99 33.89 -2.58
CA ARG A 121 2.34 35.13 -2.13
C ARG A 121 1.93 36.02 -3.30
N SER A 122 0.69 36.51 -3.28
CA SER A 122 0.15 37.34 -4.35
C SER A 122 0.86 38.69 -4.50
N ASP A 123 1.49 39.19 -3.44
CA ASP A 123 2.22 40.46 -3.43
C ASP A 123 3.63 40.38 -4.06
N LYS A 124 4.10 39.19 -4.43
CA LYS A 124 5.45 38.99 -5.00
C LYS A 124 5.54 39.23 -6.51
N GLY A 125 4.41 39.44 -7.20
CA GLY A 125 4.41 39.67 -8.65
C GLY A 125 4.93 38.50 -9.47
N ILE A 126 4.85 37.27 -8.94
CA ILE A 126 5.23 36.04 -9.65
C ILE A 126 4.10 35.68 -10.63
N ASP A 127 4.44 35.46 -11.90
CA ASP A 127 3.51 35.08 -12.98
C ASP A 127 4.08 33.91 -13.78
N ILE A 128 3.84 32.68 -13.29
CA ILE A 128 4.33 31.46 -13.94
C ILE A 128 3.25 30.89 -14.85
N LYS A 129 3.57 30.78 -16.14
CA LYS A 129 2.66 30.23 -17.16
C LYS A 129 3.15 28.92 -17.78
N ASP A 130 4.40 28.57 -17.54
CA ASP A 130 5.07 27.39 -18.11
C ASP A 130 6.09 26.87 -17.07
N LEU A 131 6.21 25.55 -16.95
CA LEU A 131 7.19 24.93 -16.06
C LEU A 131 8.65 25.08 -16.54
N SER A 132 8.83 25.56 -17.76
CA SER A 132 10.12 25.90 -18.39
C SER A 132 10.51 27.37 -18.18
N ASP A 133 9.74 28.13 -17.39
CA ASP A 133 10.04 29.54 -17.08
C ASP A 133 11.45 29.66 -16.47
N PRO A 134 12.36 30.46 -17.07
CA PRO A 134 13.72 30.59 -16.58
C PRO A 134 13.83 31.05 -15.13
N LYS A 135 12.91 31.90 -14.65
CA LYS A 135 12.91 32.36 -13.25
C LYS A 135 12.47 31.25 -12.31
N LEU A 136 11.47 30.45 -12.69
CA LEU A 136 11.09 29.25 -11.94
C LEU A 136 12.27 28.27 -11.81
N LEU A 137 13.02 28.08 -12.90
CA LEU A 137 14.10 27.12 -12.93
C LEU A 137 15.38 27.60 -12.23
N ASN A 138 15.67 28.91 -12.25
CA ASN A 138 16.98 29.46 -11.86
C ASN A 138 16.96 30.52 -10.76
N ASP A 139 15.84 31.20 -10.52
CA ASP A 139 15.81 32.36 -9.61
C ASP A 139 15.01 32.06 -8.34
N TYR A 140 13.86 31.40 -8.47
CA TYR A 140 12.95 31.14 -7.35
C TYR A 140 13.36 29.91 -6.56
N LYS A 141 13.31 30.01 -5.22
CA LYS A 141 13.39 28.85 -4.34
C LYS A 141 12.03 28.16 -4.28
N VAL A 142 12.01 26.86 -4.60
CA VAL A 142 10.80 26.06 -4.70
C VAL A 142 10.80 24.94 -3.65
N GLY A 143 9.85 24.99 -2.72
CA GLY A 143 9.59 23.93 -1.75
C GLY A 143 8.83 22.76 -2.38
N VAL A 144 9.31 21.53 -2.17
CA VAL A 144 8.71 20.29 -2.69
C VAL A 144 8.81 19.16 -1.67
N PHE A 145 7.90 18.18 -1.75
CA PHE A 145 8.02 16.92 -1.02
C PHE A 145 8.93 15.91 -1.73
N GLN A 146 9.68 15.11 -0.95
CA GLN A 146 10.67 14.17 -1.47
C GLN A 146 10.13 13.17 -2.51
N HIS A 147 8.87 12.75 -2.37
CA HIS A 147 8.20 11.76 -3.23
C HIS A 147 7.08 12.35 -4.09
N SER A 148 6.91 13.68 -4.13
CA SER A 148 5.84 14.25 -4.95
C SER A 148 6.15 14.10 -6.44
N ALA A 149 5.11 13.88 -7.24
CA ALA A 149 5.23 13.84 -8.69
C ALA A 149 5.76 15.17 -9.23
N ILE A 150 5.31 16.30 -8.66
CA ILE A 150 5.78 17.63 -9.06
C ILE A 150 7.28 17.85 -8.85
N ARG A 151 7.90 17.26 -7.83
CA ARG A 151 9.37 17.31 -7.67
C ARG A 151 10.08 16.68 -8.86
N THR A 152 9.57 15.54 -9.31
CA THR A 152 10.13 14.81 -10.46
C THR A 152 9.95 15.64 -11.73
N VAL A 153 8.76 16.17 -11.95
CA VAL A 153 8.45 17.06 -13.09
C VAL A 153 9.37 18.27 -13.14
N LEU A 154 9.51 19.03 -12.04
CA LEU A 154 10.40 20.20 -12.02
C LEU A 154 11.86 19.82 -12.31
N GLN A 155 12.32 18.65 -11.86
CA GLN A 155 13.65 18.13 -12.19
C GLN A 155 13.79 17.79 -13.68
N GLU A 156 12.76 17.21 -14.29
CA GLU A 156 12.73 16.91 -15.73
C GLU A 156 12.71 18.18 -16.58
N HIS A 157 12.10 19.26 -16.08
CA HIS A 157 12.17 20.61 -16.66
C HIS A 157 13.49 21.35 -16.34
N GLY A 158 14.39 20.74 -15.56
CA GLY A 158 15.75 21.26 -15.35
C GLY A 158 15.87 22.29 -14.22
N ILE A 159 14.99 22.26 -13.21
CA ILE A 159 15.11 23.16 -12.05
C ILE A 159 16.49 23.00 -11.39
N ASN A 160 17.11 24.11 -11.03
CA ASN A 160 18.38 24.07 -10.33
C ASN A 160 18.21 23.39 -8.96
N ARG A 161 19.01 22.35 -8.71
CA ARG A 161 18.97 21.60 -7.44
C ARG A 161 19.22 22.50 -6.22
N ALA A 162 20.03 23.56 -6.36
CA ALA A 162 20.29 24.53 -5.29
C ALA A 162 19.05 25.36 -4.93
N ASN A 163 18.09 25.47 -5.84
CA ASN A 163 16.84 26.21 -5.66
C ASN A 163 15.69 25.32 -5.19
N THR A 164 15.89 24.00 -5.15
CA THR A 164 14.86 23.05 -4.71
C THR A 164 15.02 22.76 -3.22
N ILE A 165 14.02 23.13 -2.42
CA ILE A 165 13.98 22.84 -0.98
C ILE A 165 13.12 21.61 -0.77
N VAL A 166 13.79 20.46 -0.57
CA VAL A 166 13.11 19.18 -0.39
C VAL A 166 12.74 18.98 1.06
N ARG A 167 11.45 18.75 1.34
CA ARG A 167 10.98 18.32 2.65
C ARG A 167 10.64 16.83 2.68
N THR A 168 11.08 16.22 3.77
CA THR A 168 10.75 14.85 4.13
C THR A 168 9.40 14.81 4.83
N ILE A 169 8.54 13.88 4.41
CA ILE A 169 7.25 13.67 5.06
C ILE A 169 7.53 13.01 6.42
N ALA A 170 7.04 13.60 7.51
CA ALA A 170 7.26 13.12 8.87
C ALA A 170 6.17 12.16 9.32
N HIS A 171 6.55 11.03 9.92
CA HIS A 171 5.62 10.00 10.41
C HIS A 171 4.86 10.39 11.68
N ASP A 172 5.26 11.49 12.32
CA ASP A 172 4.73 11.98 13.60
C ASP A 172 4.25 13.44 13.50
N ALA A 173 3.70 13.80 12.34
CA ALA A 173 3.14 15.11 12.05
C ALA A 173 1.92 15.47 12.93
N ASP A 174 1.34 14.47 13.59
CA ASP A 174 0.32 14.60 14.63
C ASP A 174 0.90 15.10 15.96
N LEU A 175 2.07 14.59 16.35
CA LEU A 175 2.79 15.03 17.55
C LEU A 175 3.57 16.33 17.34
N ARG A 176 3.94 16.61 16.09
CA ARG A 176 4.76 17.75 15.69
C ARG A 176 4.08 18.56 14.59
N PRO A 177 3.17 19.49 14.93
CA PRO A 177 2.38 20.25 13.96
C PRO A 177 3.21 21.00 12.91
N GLU A 178 4.41 21.45 13.28
CA GLU A 178 5.35 22.12 12.36
C GLU A 178 5.87 21.20 11.23
N ARG A 179 5.65 19.90 11.37
CA ARG A 179 6.02 18.88 10.38
C ARG A 179 4.86 18.42 9.50
N GLN A 180 3.67 18.99 9.67
CA GLN A 180 2.54 18.67 8.81
C GLN A 180 2.80 19.03 7.35
N PRO A 181 2.25 18.27 6.38
CA PRO A 181 2.48 18.52 4.96
C PRO A 181 2.09 19.92 4.49
N HIS A 182 1.01 20.49 5.03
CA HIS A 182 0.58 21.83 4.65
C HIS A 182 1.59 22.94 5.02
N MET A 183 2.54 22.67 5.92
CA MET A 183 3.48 23.67 6.43
C MET A 183 4.43 24.23 5.36
N ASP A 184 4.60 23.59 4.21
CA ASP A 184 5.35 24.18 3.09
C ASP A 184 4.74 25.50 2.64
N VAL A 185 3.40 25.62 2.68
CA VAL A 185 2.71 26.87 2.36
C VAL A 185 3.03 27.93 3.43
N GLN A 186 3.05 27.55 4.71
CA GLN A 186 3.45 28.47 5.79
C GLN A 186 4.90 28.94 5.66
N LEU A 187 5.81 28.02 5.35
CA LEU A 187 7.22 28.34 5.19
C LEU A 187 7.44 29.28 3.99
N MET A 188 6.70 29.08 2.90
CA MET A 188 6.68 30.02 1.77
C MET A 188 6.16 31.40 2.22
N LEU A 189 5.04 31.46 2.95
CA LEU A 189 4.49 32.72 3.48
C LEU A 189 5.48 33.47 4.37
N ASN A 190 6.22 32.73 5.20
CA ASN A 190 7.27 33.23 6.08
C ASN A 190 8.54 33.70 5.34
N GLY A 191 8.63 33.47 4.02
CA GLY A 191 9.75 33.89 3.20
C GLY A 191 10.96 32.94 3.24
N ASN A 192 10.78 31.71 3.73
CA ASN A 192 11.84 30.70 3.67
C ASN A 192 12.15 30.30 2.22
N PHE A 193 11.15 30.39 1.34
CA PHE A 193 11.24 30.18 -0.10
C PHE A 193 10.09 30.85 -0.83
N ASP A 194 10.21 30.97 -2.15
CA ASP A 194 9.32 31.81 -2.96
C ASP A 194 8.04 31.09 -3.37
N ILE A 195 8.13 29.77 -3.63
CA ILE A 195 7.03 28.98 -4.19
C ILE A 195 6.91 27.64 -3.44
N ALA A 196 5.70 27.30 -3.01
CA ALA A 196 5.34 25.96 -2.53
C ALA A 196 4.72 25.15 -3.68
N ALA A 197 5.42 24.13 -4.17
CA ALA A 197 4.90 23.19 -5.16
C ALA A 197 4.29 21.97 -4.44
N ILE A 198 2.97 22.01 -4.24
CA ILE A 198 2.25 21.19 -3.25
C ILE A 198 0.91 20.66 -3.79
N TRP A 199 0.33 19.69 -3.09
CA TRP A 199 -1.03 19.23 -3.35
C TRP A 199 -2.06 20.35 -3.16
N GLY A 200 -2.92 20.56 -4.16
CA GLY A 200 -3.84 21.69 -4.26
C GLY A 200 -4.67 21.99 -3.00
N PRO A 201 -5.35 20.99 -2.39
CA PRO A 201 -6.12 21.19 -1.16
C PRO A 201 -5.35 21.88 -0.04
N MET A 202 -4.05 21.61 0.10
CA MET A 202 -3.22 22.22 1.14
C MET A 202 -3.07 23.72 0.91
N ALA A 203 -2.82 24.15 -0.33
CA ALA A 203 -2.79 25.58 -0.67
C ALA A 203 -4.17 26.22 -0.56
N GLY A 204 -5.21 25.54 -1.06
CA GLY A 204 -6.60 25.98 -0.99
C GLY A 204 -7.04 26.40 0.42
N TRP A 205 -6.71 25.58 1.40
CA TRP A 205 -7.03 25.84 2.80
C TRP A 205 -6.38 27.10 3.36
N TYR A 206 -5.13 27.38 2.97
CA TYR A 206 -4.48 28.64 3.34
C TYR A 206 -5.19 29.84 2.71
N LYS A 207 -5.65 29.71 1.46
CA LYS A 207 -6.35 30.78 0.77
C LYS A 207 -7.73 31.08 1.36
N THR A 208 -8.53 30.07 1.69
CA THR A 208 -9.93 30.28 2.10
C THR A 208 -10.13 30.28 3.61
N ILE A 209 -9.59 29.30 4.33
CA ILE A 209 -9.77 29.16 5.78
C ILE A 209 -8.80 30.07 6.54
N LYS A 210 -7.51 30.06 6.17
CA LYS A 210 -6.51 30.95 6.79
C LYS A 210 -6.56 32.37 6.22
N LYS A 211 -7.23 32.57 5.09
CA LYS A 211 -7.40 33.87 4.42
C LYS A 211 -6.06 34.53 4.06
N GLU A 212 -5.06 33.72 3.74
CA GLU A 212 -3.73 34.19 3.38
C GLU A 212 -3.70 34.69 1.92
N PRO A 213 -2.93 35.74 1.62
CA PRO A 213 -2.89 36.35 0.29
C PRO A 213 -1.98 35.54 -0.65
N ILE A 214 -2.46 34.36 -1.06
CA ILE A 214 -1.72 33.47 -1.97
C ILE A 214 -2.40 33.34 -3.34
N THR A 215 -1.56 33.31 -4.36
CA THR A 215 -1.91 32.89 -5.71
C THR A 215 -1.66 31.39 -5.83
N ILE A 216 -2.59 30.70 -6.48
CA ILE A 216 -2.55 29.25 -6.70
C ILE A 216 -2.61 29.03 -8.21
N VAL A 217 -1.60 28.38 -8.76
CA VAL A 217 -1.51 28.02 -10.18
C VAL A 217 -1.68 26.51 -10.33
N PRO A 218 -2.81 26.02 -10.88
CA PRO A 218 -3.01 24.62 -11.21
C PRO A 218 -1.96 24.10 -12.20
N LEU A 219 -1.37 22.94 -11.91
CA LEU A 219 -0.31 22.37 -12.74
C LEU A 219 -0.80 21.38 -13.78
N ASN A 220 -2.04 20.93 -13.67
CA ASN A 220 -2.60 19.92 -14.55
C ASN A 220 -2.52 20.25 -16.04
N ARG A 221 -2.50 21.54 -16.42
CA ARG A 221 -2.37 21.97 -17.82
C ARG A 221 -1.00 22.56 -18.18
N LEU A 222 -0.05 22.52 -17.25
CA LEU A 222 1.33 22.97 -17.48
C LEU A 222 2.31 21.80 -17.69
N GLU A 223 1.80 20.56 -17.66
CA GLU A 223 2.54 19.32 -17.86
C GLU A 223 1.70 18.37 -18.72
N ASP A 224 2.29 17.80 -19.77
CA ASP A 224 1.61 16.94 -20.74
C ASP A 224 1.97 15.45 -20.61
N LYS A 225 3.05 15.16 -19.90
CA LYS A 225 3.67 13.83 -19.79
C LYS A 225 3.30 13.18 -18.47
N THR A 226 3.52 13.86 -17.36
CA THR A 226 3.28 13.29 -16.02
C THR A 226 1.93 13.79 -15.47
N PRO A 227 0.99 12.88 -15.14
CA PRO A 227 -0.28 13.28 -14.54
C PRO A 227 -0.11 14.18 -13.31
N MET A 228 -0.60 15.41 -13.38
CA MET A 228 -0.63 16.35 -12.24
C MET A 228 -2.02 16.49 -11.63
N GLU A 229 -3.07 16.01 -12.30
CA GLU A 229 -4.43 15.86 -11.77
C GLU A 229 -4.75 14.40 -11.41
N PHE A 230 -5.46 14.20 -10.29
CA PHE A 230 -5.78 12.88 -9.76
C PHE A 230 -7.24 12.80 -9.32
N PRO A 231 -8.00 11.83 -9.82
CA PRO A 231 -9.31 11.50 -9.25
C PRO A 231 -9.12 10.80 -7.91
N LEU A 232 -9.99 11.10 -6.96
CA LEU A 232 -9.95 10.56 -5.60
C LEU A 232 -11.33 10.01 -5.24
N ALA A 233 -11.34 8.81 -4.65
CA ALA A 233 -12.51 8.02 -4.31
C ALA A 233 -12.49 7.62 -2.82
N ILE A 234 -13.56 6.96 -2.36
CA ILE A 234 -13.66 6.40 -1.01
C ILE A 234 -13.35 4.91 -1.09
N GLY A 235 -12.28 4.48 -0.40
CA GLY A 235 -11.85 3.10 -0.30
C GLY A 235 -12.55 2.34 0.84
N MET A 236 -12.73 1.04 0.68
CA MET A 236 -13.31 0.12 1.66
C MET A 236 -12.87 -1.33 1.38
N ARG A 237 -13.27 -2.26 2.24
CA ARG A 237 -13.00 -3.70 2.05
C ARG A 237 -13.53 -4.21 0.70
N LYS A 238 -12.78 -5.13 0.07
CA LYS A 238 -13.13 -5.71 -1.25
C LYS A 238 -14.52 -6.33 -1.35
N ASN A 239 -15.02 -6.88 -0.24
CA ASN A 239 -16.33 -7.53 -0.17
C ASN A 239 -17.47 -6.58 0.27
N ALA A 240 -17.19 -5.31 0.61
CA ALA A 240 -18.17 -4.36 1.13
C ALA A 240 -19.06 -3.72 0.03
N LYS A 241 -19.59 -4.53 -0.88
CA LYS A 241 -20.38 -4.07 -2.04
C LYS A 241 -21.65 -3.32 -1.65
N ALA A 242 -22.33 -3.74 -0.58
CA ALA A 242 -23.53 -3.07 -0.08
C ALA A 242 -23.20 -1.68 0.49
N LEU A 243 -22.12 -1.57 1.26
CA LEU A 243 -21.62 -0.30 1.79
C LEU A 243 -21.24 0.65 0.65
N LYS A 244 -20.53 0.17 -0.37
CA LYS A 244 -20.21 0.94 -1.58
C LYS A 244 -21.47 1.53 -2.21
N ALA A 245 -22.49 0.70 -2.46
CA ALA A 245 -23.73 1.15 -3.09
C ALA A 245 -24.47 2.21 -2.27
N GLN A 246 -24.51 2.04 -0.94
CA GLN A 246 -25.12 3.03 -0.03
C GLN A 246 -24.35 4.36 -0.07
N ILE A 247 -23.03 4.32 0.04
CA ILE A 247 -22.18 5.51 0.01
C ILE A 247 -22.31 6.24 -1.33
N GLU A 248 -22.28 5.53 -2.45
CA GLU A 248 -22.43 6.14 -3.77
C GLU A 248 -23.80 6.80 -3.96
N SER A 249 -24.86 6.17 -3.45
CA SER A 249 -26.21 6.77 -3.44
C SER A 249 -26.24 8.06 -2.62
N VAL A 250 -25.59 8.07 -1.45
CA VAL A 250 -25.53 9.24 -0.57
C VAL A 250 -24.67 10.34 -1.18
N MET A 251 -23.53 10.01 -1.78
CA MET A 251 -22.67 10.96 -2.49
C MET A 251 -23.45 11.71 -3.58
N ILE A 252 -24.30 11.01 -4.34
CA ILE A 252 -25.15 11.61 -5.37
C ILE A 252 -26.24 12.49 -4.73
N LYS A 253 -26.90 11.98 -3.69
CA LYS A 253 -28.00 12.68 -2.99
C LYS A 253 -27.53 13.97 -2.30
N GLU A 254 -26.37 13.95 -1.65
CA GLU A 254 -25.82 15.06 -0.86
C GLU A 254 -24.74 15.84 -1.62
N LYS A 255 -24.69 15.71 -2.95
CA LYS A 255 -23.63 16.29 -3.79
C LYS A 255 -23.41 17.78 -3.54
N ASP A 256 -24.47 18.57 -3.31
CA ASP A 256 -24.37 20.02 -3.16
C ASP A 256 -23.72 20.38 -1.81
N LYS A 257 -24.03 19.64 -0.73
CA LYS A 257 -23.38 19.81 0.58
C LYS A 257 -21.91 19.42 0.51
N ILE A 258 -21.60 18.33 -0.20
CA ILE A 258 -20.22 17.89 -0.41
C ILE A 258 -19.44 18.93 -1.23
N ARG A 259 -20.03 19.48 -2.30
CA ARG A 259 -19.42 20.56 -3.09
C ARG A 259 -19.13 21.79 -2.22
N GLN A 260 -20.09 22.20 -1.39
CA GLN A 260 -19.91 23.33 -0.47
C GLN A 260 -18.71 23.13 0.47
N ILE A 261 -18.48 21.92 0.98
CA ILE A 261 -17.30 21.62 1.81
C ILE A 261 -16.01 21.83 1.00
N PHE A 262 -15.94 21.37 -0.24
CA PHE A 262 -14.76 21.60 -1.08
C PHE A 262 -14.52 23.09 -1.33
N ASP A 263 -15.56 23.86 -1.60
CA ASP A 263 -15.48 25.31 -1.82
C ASP A 263 -15.01 26.04 -0.55
N GLU A 264 -15.51 25.66 0.63
CA GLU A 264 -15.12 26.23 1.93
C GLU A 264 -13.62 26.02 2.21
N TYR A 265 -13.10 24.83 1.89
CA TYR A 265 -11.68 24.49 2.04
C TYR A 265 -10.81 24.93 0.86
N GLY A 266 -11.40 25.59 -0.14
CA GLY A 266 -10.68 26.12 -1.30
C GLY A 266 -10.02 25.05 -2.15
N VAL A 267 -10.55 23.82 -2.14
CA VAL A 267 -9.97 22.70 -2.88
C VAL A 267 -9.96 23.03 -4.38
N PRO A 268 -8.79 22.99 -5.06
CA PRO A 268 -8.72 23.22 -6.50
C PRO A 268 -9.33 22.04 -7.24
N LEU A 269 -10.63 22.13 -7.54
CA LEU A 269 -11.37 21.06 -8.22
C LEU A 269 -11.17 21.15 -9.72
N VAL A 270 -10.76 20.02 -10.31
CA VAL A 270 -10.61 19.85 -11.76
C VAL A 270 -11.89 19.25 -12.35
N GLU A 271 -12.25 19.68 -13.55
CA GLU A 271 -13.35 19.11 -14.33
C GLU A 271 -13.22 17.59 -14.43
N CYS A 272 -14.31 16.88 -14.17
CA CYS A 272 -14.30 15.43 -14.09
C CYS A 272 -15.69 14.86 -14.40
N SER A 273 -15.86 14.34 -15.62
CA SER A 273 -17.12 13.74 -16.07
C SER A 273 -17.52 12.50 -15.28
N GLU A 274 -16.55 11.78 -14.71
CA GLU A 274 -16.78 10.56 -13.94
C GLU A 274 -16.92 10.80 -12.44
N CYS A 275 -16.59 12.01 -11.96
CA CYS A 275 -16.65 12.35 -10.54
C CYS A 275 -18.07 12.71 -10.11
N VAL A 276 -18.38 12.47 -8.84
CA VAL A 276 -19.62 13.00 -8.25
C VAL A 276 -19.60 14.53 -8.19
N ILE A 277 -18.46 15.10 -7.79
CA ILE A 277 -18.24 16.53 -7.76
C ILE A 277 -17.23 16.89 -8.85
N SER A 278 -17.72 17.54 -9.90
CA SER A 278 -16.87 18.15 -10.91
C SER A 278 -16.41 19.53 -10.46
N GLY A 279 -15.18 19.88 -10.81
CA GLY A 279 -14.63 21.21 -10.62
C GLY A 279 -14.78 22.13 -11.81
N ASP A 280 -14.18 23.30 -11.66
CA ASP A 280 -14.20 24.40 -12.64
C ASP A 280 -12.83 24.63 -13.30
N ILE A 281 -11.77 23.97 -12.79
CA ILE A 281 -10.45 23.98 -13.43
C ILE A 281 -10.52 23.05 -14.64
N PRO A 282 -10.25 23.52 -15.87
CA PRO A 282 -10.31 22.66 -17.05
C PRO A 282 -9.38 21.46 -16.90
N THR A 283 -9.88 20.27 -17.21
CA THR A 283 -9.06 19.05 -17.24
C THR A 283 -8.00 19.13 -18.33
N HIS A 284 -6.87 18.48 -18.11
CA HIS A 284 -5.86 18.27 -19.17
C HIS A 284 -6.42 17.43 -20.31
N GLY A 285 -7.22 16.41 -19.97
CA GLY A 285 -7.55 15.32 -20.87
C GLY A 285 -6.56 14.15 -20.73
N PRO A 286 -6.43 13.30 -21.76
CA PRO A 286 -5.54 12.16 -21.71
C PRO A 286 -4.07 12.59 -21.75
N TYR A 287 -3.32 12.24 -20.70
CA TYR A 287 -1.87 12.39 -20.67
C TYR A 287 -1.20 11.44 -21.68
N GLN A 288 -0.10 11.89 -22.27
CA GLN A 288 0.70 11.01 -23.11
C GLN A 288 1.39 9.96 -22.24
N ALA A 289 1.18 8.68 -22.54
CA ALA A 289 1.86 7.60 -21.84
C ALA A 289 3.39 7.76 -22.03
N ILE A 290 4.08 8.19 -20.98
CA ILE A 290 5.53 8.24 -21.00
C ILE A 290 6.03 6.81 -21.04
N VAL A 291 6.68 6.42 -22.14
CA VAL A 291 7.69 5.37 -22.09
C VAL A 291 8.82 5.95 -21.23
N LYS A 292 8.78 5.72 -19.90
CA LYS A 292 9.82 6.20 -18.99
C LYS A 292 11.17 5.77 -19.56
N LYS A 293 11.92 6.72 -20.14
CA LYS A 293 13.34 6.47 -20.43
C LYS A 293 13.98 6.10 -19.11
N ALA A 294 14.65 4.96 -19.06
CA ALA A 294 15.34 4.53 -17.85
C ALA A 294 16.24 5.68 -17.39
N TYR A 295 16.00 6.20 -16.19
CA TYR A 295 16.92 7.14 -15.55
C TYR A 295 18.28 6.47 -15.50
N VAL A 296 19.25 7.04 -16.23
CA VAL A 296 20.65 6.63 -16.22
C VAL A 296 21.27 7.33 -15.01
N PRO A 297 21.63 6.60 -13.95
CA PRO A 297 22.26 7.19 -12.78
C PRO A 297 23.57 7.86 -13.19
N LYS A 298 23.84 9.05 -12.62
CA LYS A 298 25.14 9.70 -12.81
C LYS A 298 26.19 8.91 -12.04
N SER A 299 27.20 8.41 -12.75
CA SER A 299 28.38 7.78 -12.14
C SER A 299 29.26 8.85 -11.48
N SER A 300 29.84 8.52 -10.33
CA SER A 300 30.91 9.34 -9.75
C SER A 300 32.15 9.37 -10.65
N ASP A 301 32.91 10.46 -10.53
CA ASP A 301 34.20 10.61 -11.19
C ASP A 301 35.29 9.89 -10.38
N ILE A 302 35.96 8.93 -11.03
CA ILE A 302 37.03 8.11 -10.45
C ILE A 302 38.17 8.97 -9.88
N ALA A 303 38.45 10.12 -10.48
CA ALA A 303 39.52 11.00 -10.02
C ALA A 303 39.21 11.66 -8.65
N THR A 304 37.93 11.92 -8.36
CA THR A 304 37.50 12.60 -7.12
C THR A 304 36.97 11.64 -6.05
N LEU A 305 36.65 10.40 -6.42
CA LEU A 305 36.14 9.38 -5.50
C LEU A 305 37.03 9.16 -4.27
N PRO A 306 38.36 9.03 -4.37
CA PRO A 306 39.21 8.78 -3.20
C PRO A 306 39.08 9.88 -2.14
N SER A 307 39.22 11.15 -2.53
CA SER A 307 39.13 12.28 -1.60
C SER A 307 37.73 12.44 -1.00
N LEU A 308 36.68 12.21 -1.80
CA LEU A 308 35.30 12.26 -1.34
C LEU A 308 35.00 11.20 -0.29
N ILE A 309 35.44 9.95 -0.50
CA ILE A 309 35.26 8.88 0.49
C ILE A 309 36.14 9.14 1.71
N ASP A 310 37.40 9.56 1.55
CA ASP A 310 38.29 9.88 2.68
C ASP A 310 37.71 10.96 3.60
N GLU A 311 37.11 11.99 3.01
CA GLU A 311 36.45 13.05 3.76
C GLU A 311 35.21 12.54 4.50
N ALA A 312 34.37 11.72 3.85
CA ALA A 312 33.21 11.11 4.50
C ALA A 312 33.60 10.22 5.69
N LEU A 313 34.68 9.45 5.55
CA LEU A 313 35.20 8.61 6.64
C LEU A 313 35.73 9.46 7.81
N LYS A 314 36.43 10.58 7.55
CA LYS A 314 36.86 11.52 8.60
C LYS A 314 35.69 12.15 9.35
N GLN A 315 34.55 12.35 8.67
CA GLN A 315 33.33 12.88 9.26
C GLN A 315 32.51 11.81 10.02
N GLY A 316 33.03 10.60 10.16
CA GLY A 316 32.42 9.52 10.94
C GLY A 316 31.54 8.56 10.15
N SER A 317 31.53 8.65 8.82
CA SER A 317 30.91 7.60 7.99
C SER A 317 31.77 6.33 7.99
N THR A 318 31.19 5.22 7.54
CA THR A 318 31.89 3.94 7.35
C THR A 318 31.84 3.52 5.89
N LEU A 319 32.76 2.64 5.47
CA LEU A 319 32.73 2.09 4.11
C LEU A 319 31.41 1.39 3.80
N ASP A 320 30.80 0.74 4.79
CA ASP A 320 29.52 0.04 4.67
C ASP A 320 28.35 1.02 4.50
N THR A 321 28.34 2.11 5.28
CA THR A 321 27.37 3.21 5.13
C THR A 321 27.50 3.86 3.75
N GLU A 322 28.74 4.11 3.30
CA GLU A 322 29.00 4.68 1.99
C GLU A 322 28.60 3.72 0.86
N LEU A 323 28.73 2.40 1.06
CA LEU A 323 28.29 1.39 0.09
C LEU A 323 26.77 1.41 -0.07
N HIS A 324 26.04 1.53 1.02
CA HIS A 324 24.58 1.73 0.99
C HIS A 324 24.20 3.01 0.26
N ASN A 325 24.84 4.15 0.58
CA ASN A 325 24.60 5.42 -0.10
C ASN A 325 24.86 5.33 -1.61
N ALA A 326 25.96 4.69 -2.02
CA ALA A 326 26.31 4.48 -3.42
C ALA A 326 25.30 3.56 -4.14
N THR A 327 24.81 2.54 -3.45
CA THR A 327 23.81 1.60 -3.97
C THR A 327 22.45 2.29 -4.16
N ILE A 328 22.01 3.11 -3.20
CA ILE A 328 20.79 3.93 -3.31
C ILE A 328 20.90 4.92 -4.48
N ALA A 329 22.08 5.53 -4.66
CA ALA A 329 22.37 6.42 -5.77
C ALA A 329 22.51 5.70 -7.12
N ARG A 330 22.57 4.36 -7.13
CA ARG A 330 22.84 3.51 -8.30
C ARG A 330 24.16 3.84 -9.00
N ASP A 331 25.15 4.23 -8.23
CA ASP A 331 26.48 4.63 -8.70
C ASP A 331 27.43 3.43 -8.70
N ALA A 332 27.39 2.65 -9.79
CA ALA A 332 28.16 1.42 -9.93
C ALA A 332 29.68 1.64 -9.73
N THR A 333 30.22 2.76 -10.20
CA THR A 333 31.63 3.11 -10.06
C THR A 333 32.02 3.32 -8.60
N ARG A 334 31.19 4.05 -7.84
CA ARG A 334 31.41 4.25 -6.41
C ARG A 334 31.24 2.96 -5.62
N VAL A 335 30.25 2.15 -5.97
CA VAL A 335 30.04 0.82 -5.38
C VAL A 335 31.28 -0.05 -5.58
N GLU A 336 31.79 -0.15 -6.81
CA GLU A 336 32.99 -0.94 -7.13
C GLU A 336 34.22 -0.44 -6.35
N TYR A 337 34.41 0.88 -6.29
CA TYR A 337 35.49 1.49 -5.52
C TYR A 337 35.43 1.13 -4.03
N LEU A 338 34.24 1.23 -3.41
CA LEU A 338 34.04 0.93 -2.01
C LEU A 338 34.27 -0.56 -1.69
N LEU A 339 33.79 -1.46 -2.55
CA LEU A 339 34.01 -2.89 -2.42
C LEU A 339 35.50 -3.25 -2.53
N LYS A 340 36.23 -2.66 -3.50
CA LYS A 340 37.70 -2.80 -3.60
C LYS A 340 38.44 -2.27 -2.38
N ARG A 341 37.87 -1.26 -1.71
CA ARG A 341 38.41 -0.69 -0.47
C ARG A 341 38.04 -1.49 0.79
N GLY A 342 37.32 -2.60 0.65
CA GLY A 342 37.00 -3.50 1.74
C GLY A 342 35.66 -3.23 2.44
N ALA A 343 34.75 -2.47 1.81
CA ALA A 343 33.36 -2.42 2.27
C ALA A 343 32.76 -3.83 2.28
N ASN A 344 32.03 -4.18 3.34
CA ASN A 344 31.36 -5.46 3.42
C ASN A 344 30.14 -5.48 2.50
N VAL A 345 30.21 -6.28 1.43
CA VAL A 345 29.13 -6.41 0.43
C VAL A 345 27.78 -6.85 1.03
N ASN A 346 27.81 -7.51 2.19
CA ASN A 346 26.63 -7.97 2.94
C ASN A 346 26.36 -7.14 4.19
N ALA A 347 26.94 -5.93 4.31
CA ALA A 347 26.69 -5.04 5.43
C ALA A 347 25.19 -4.71 5.54
N LYS A 348 24.67 -4.74 6.76
CA LYS A 348 23.27 -4.45 7.03
C LYS A 348 23.09 -2.99 7.43
N ASP A 349 22.09 -2.32 6.86
CA ASP A 349 21.62 -1.02 7.33
C ASP A 349 20.78 -1.14 8.62
N ASN A 350 20.19 -0.03 9.08
CA ASN A 350 19.38 0.00 10.30
C ASN A 350 18.09 -0.83 10.20
N GLU A 351 17.63 -1.15 8.99
CA GLU A 351 16.50 -2.01 8.69
C GLU A 351 16.93 -3.47 8.48
N GLY A 352 18.22 -3.77 8.58
CA GLY A 352 18.78 -5.09 8.36
C GLY A 352 19.03 -5.42 6.88
N LYS A 353 18.86 -4.47 5.97
CA LYS A 353 18.96 -4.70 4.52
C LYS A 353 20.39 -4.68 4.05
N THR A 354 20.70 -5.53 3.08
CA THR A 354 21.99 -5.52 2.38
C THR A 354 21.96 -4.62 1.14
N PRO A 355 23.12 -4.19 0.61
CA PRO A 355 23.20 -3.51 -0.67
C PRO A 355 22.46 -4.25 -1.80
N LEU A 356 22.53 -5.58 -1.84
CA LEU A 356 21.80 -6.37 -2.84
C LEU A 356 20.28 -6.19 -2.72
N MET A 357 19.72 -6.16 -1.50
CA MET A 357 18.28 -5.91 -1.29
C MET A 357 17.86 -4.51 -1.77
N VAL A 358 18.71 -3.51 -1.59
CA VAL A 358 18.47 -2.15 -2.10
C VAL A 358 18.54 -2.14 -3.64
N ALA A 359 19.55 -2.78 -4.21
CA ALA A 359 19.78 -2.82 -5.66
C ALA A 359 18.62 -3.50 -6.41
N VAL A 360 18.10 -4.63 -5.91
CA VAL A 360 17.01 -5.35 -6.59
C VAL A 360 15.71 -4.56 -6.65
N VAL A 361 15.46 -3.63 -5.72
CA VAL A 361 14.27 -2.75 -5.77
C VAL A 361 14.36 -1.73 -6.91
N SER A 362 15.58 -1.36 -7.31
CA SER A 362 15.81 -0.43 -8.42
C SER A 362 15.68 -1.08 -9.81
N GLY A 363 15.79 -2.42 -9.89
CA GLY A 363 15.82 -3.17 -11.14
C GLY A 363 17.10 -3.01 -11.96
N ASP A 364 18.14 -2.35 -11.41
CA ASP A 364 19.40 -2.10 -12.10
C ASP A 364 20.24 -3.37 -12.21
N MET A 365 20.12 -4.07 -13.34
CA MET A 365 20.81 -5.33 -13.59
C MET A 365 22.34 -5.22 -13.50
N HIS A 366 22.94 -4.08 -13.84
CA HIS A 366 24.39 -3.91 -13.76
C HIS A 366 24.84 -3.86 -12.31
N LEU A 367 24.12 -3.10 -11.48
CA LEU A 367 24.39 -3.01 -10.04
C LEU A 367 24.16 -4.35 -9.33
N ILE A 368 23.06 -5.03 -9.63
CA ILE A 368 22.75 -6.35 -9.08
C ILE A 368 23.84 -7.35 -9.45
N SER A 369 24.23 -7.41 -10.73
CA SER A 369 25.29 -8.30 -11.20
C SER A 369 26.64 -7.97 -10.57
N GLY A 370 26.97 -6.69 -10.41
CA GLY A 370 28.21 -6.25 -9.76
C GLY A 370 28.28 -6.71 -8.31
N LEU A 371 27.23 -6.44 -7.52
CA LEU A 371 27.18 -6.85 -6.11
C LEU A 371 27.29 -8.37 -5.95
N LEU A 372 26.57 -9.14 -6.77
CA LEU A 372 26.65 -10.61 -6.77
C LEU A 372 28.05 -11.11 -7.14
N ALA A 373 28.72 -10.50 -8.13
CA ALA A 373 30.08 -10.84 -8.51
C ALA A 373 31.11 -10.55 -7.40
N TYR A 374 30.84 -9.55 -6.54
CA TYR A 374 31.62 -9.26 -5.33
C TYR A 374 31.22 -10.13 -4.11
N GLY A 375 30.37 -11.13 -4.29
CA GLY A 375 30.01 -12.09 -3.23
C GLY A 375 28.84 -11.66 -2.35
N ALA A 376 27.96 -10.77 -2.82
CA ALA A 376 26.69 -10.52 -2.16
C ALA A 376 25.89 -11.83 -2.04
N ASP A 377 25.44 -12.16 -0.83
CA ASP A 377 24.64 -13.36 -0.58
C ASP A 377 23.14 -13.01 -0.74
N PRO A 378 22.45 -13.57 -1.76
CA PRO A 378 21.03 -13.32 -1.98
C PRO A 378 20.12 -13.88 -0.88
N ASN A 379 20.66 -14.68 0.03
CA ASN A 379 19.91 -15.38 1.09
C ASN A 379 19.92 -14.67 2.43
N VAL A 380 20.67 -13.57 2.58
CA VAL A 380 20.61 -12.76 3.80
C VAL A 380 19.16 -12.30 4.01
N GLN A 381 18.72 -12.27 5.26
CA GLN A 381 17.41 -11.78 5.67
C GLN A 381 17.53 -10.48 6.45
N ASP A 382 16.67 -9.51 6.15
CA ASP A 382 16.52 -8.27 6.92
C ASP A 382 15.74 -8.48 8.23
N HIS A 383 15.42 -7.42 8.97
CA HIS A 383 14.72 -7.53 10.25
C HIS A 383 13.29 -8.11 10.13
N ASP A 384 12.67 -8.00 8.94
CA ASP A 384 11.36 -8.58 8.65
C ASP A 384 11.48 -10.01 8.11
N GLY A 385 12.69 -10.56 8.04
CA GLY A 385 12.96 -11.87 7.44
C GLY A 385 13.00 -11.84 5.91
N TRP A 386 13.02 -10.68 5.27
CA TRP A 386 12.95 -10.60 3.81
C TRP A 386 14.32 -10.83 3.16
N THR A 387 14.34 -11.66 2.11
CA THR A 387 15.51 -11.84 1.24
C THR A 387 15.49 -10.87 0.05
N ALA A 388 16.60 -10.78 -0.70
CA ALA A 388 16.63 -10.01 -1.95
C ALA A 388 15.56 -10.49 -2.96
N GLY A 389 15.30 -11.80 -3.01
CA GLY A 389 14.22 -12.38 -3.82
C GLY A 389 12.84 -11.83 -3.46
N MET A 390 12.54 -11.65 -2.18
CA MET A 390 11.26 -11.10 -1.71
C MET A 390 11.08 -9.63 -2.08
N HIS A 391 12.13 -8.82 -1.93
CA HIS A 391 12.12 -7.40 -2.34
C HIS A 391 11.92 -7.23 -3.86
N ALA A 392 12.43 -8.16 -4.68
CA ALA A 392 12.35 -8.10 -6.14
C ALA A 392 10.95 -8.44 -6.72
N VAL A 393 10.05 -9.10 -5.96
CA VAL A 393 8.77 -9.63 -6.47
C VAL A 393 7.94 -8.56 -7.20
N ARG A 394 7.87 -7.35 -6.65
CA ARG A 394 7.02 -6.27 -7.20
C ARG A 394 7.41 -5.85 -8.61
N LEU A 395 8.69 -5.99 -8.98
CA LEU A 395 9.16 -5.66 -10.32
C LEU A 395 8.66 -6.65 -11.36
N ASN A 396 8.34 -7.89 -10.97
CA ASN A 396 7.97 -8.97 -11.89
C ASN A 396 9.01 -9.24 -12.99
N GLU A 397 10.28 -8.90 -12.74
CA GLU A 397 11.36 -8.97 -13.73
C GLU A 397 12.11 -10.31 -13.64
N PRO A 398 11.85 -11.27 -14.54
CA PRO A 398 12.36 -12.65 -14.42
C PRO A 398 13.90 -12.73 -14.48
N LYS A 399 14.55 -11.75 -15.13
CA LYS A 399 16.02 -11.69 -15.23
C LYS A 399 16.69 -11.55 -13.86
N ILE A 400 16.08 -10.82 -12.93
CA ILE A 400 16.62 -10.61 -11.57
C ILE A 400 16.65 -11.94 -10.81
N PHE A 401 15.54 -12.69 -10.85
CA PHE A 401 15.43 -13.99 -10.21
C PHE A 401 16.38 -15.01 -10.84
N ARG A 402 16.44 -15.09 -12.17
CA ARG A 402 17.37 -15.99 -12.85
C ARG A 402 18.82 -15.68 -12.52
N LEU A 403 19.19 -14.40 -12.48
CA LEU A 403 20.53 -13.97 -12.10
C LEU A 403 20.84 -14.37 -10.65
N MET A 404 19.98 -14.02 -9.69
CA MET A 404 20.19 -14.41 -8.28
C MET A 404 20.24 -15.94 -8.09
N GLY A 405 19.46 -16.70 -8.87
CA GLY A 405 19.50 -18.17 -8.90
C GLY A 405 20.86 -18.74 -9.30
N GLN A 406 21.55 -18.12 -10.28
CA GLN A 406 22.93 -18.48 -10.64
C GLN A 406 23.90 -18.31 -9.46
N TYR A 407 23.60 -17.38 -8.54
CA TYR A 407 24.33 -17.15 -7.29
C TYR A 407 23.68 -17.85 -6.09
N LYS A 408 22.98 -18.98 -6.32
CA LYS A 408 22.42 -19.87 -5.29
C LYS A 408 21.38 -19.21 -4.37
N ALA A 409 20.56 -18.31 -4.92
CA ALA A 409 19.39 -17.81 -4.20
C ALA A 409 18.39 -18.93 -3.87
N ASN A 410 18.00 -19.01 -2.60
CA ASN A 410 17.04 -19.95 -2.07
C ASN A 410 15.66 -19.29 -1.93
N TYR A 411 14.81 -19.52 -2.93
CA TYR A 411 13.42 -19.01 -2.94
C TYR A 411 12.47 -19.72 -1.97
N ASN A 412 12.97 -20.68 -1.19
CA ASN A 412 12.20 -21.39 -0.16
C ASN A 412 12.42 -20.83 1.26
N LEU A 413 13.25 -19.79 1.41
CA LEU A 413 13.33 -19.05 2.66
C LEU A 413 12.01 -18.33 2.92
N VAL A 414 11.65 -18.22 4.21
CA VAL A 414 10.42 -17.57 4.66
C VAL A 414 10.72 -16.32 5.46
N ASN A 415 9.89 -15.29 5.31
CA ASN A 415 9.95 -14.09 6.12
C ASN A 415 9.30 -14.32 7.50
N SER A 416 9.20 -13.26 8.32
CA SER A 416 8.55 -13.32 9.63
C SER A 416 7.05 -13.65 9.59
N ASP A 417 6.39 -13.52 8.43
CA ASP A 417 5.01 -13.97 8.20
C ASP A 417 4.93 -15.43 7.69
N GLU A 418 6.05 -16.16 7.71
CA GLU A 418 6.21 -17.51 7.16
C GLU A 418 5.95 -17.61 5.64
N MET A 419 6.13 -16.51 4.90
CA MET A 419 5.88 -16.43 3.46
C MET A 419 7.16 -16.56 2.64
N THR A 420 7.11 -17.37 1.57
CA THR A 420 8.18 -17.46 0.56
C THR A 420 8.03 -16.37 -0.51
N ALA A 421 9.13 -16.07 -1.22
CA ALA A 421 9.09 -15.15 -2.37
C ALA A 421 8.12 -15.64 -3.47
N LEU A 422 8.06 -16.95 -3.74
CA LEU A 422 7.12 -17.54 -4.69
C LEU A 422 5.66 -17.25 -4.29
N ALA A 423 5.34 -17.38 -3.01
CA ALA A 423 3.98 -17.15 -2.54
C ALA A 423 3.57 -15.68 -2.57
N MET A 424 4.50 -14.76 -2.25
CA MET A 424 4.30 -13.33 -2.47
C MET A 424 4.00 -13.06 -3.96
N ALA A 425 4.77 -13.65 -4.88
CA ALA A 425 4.51 -13.51 -6.30
C ALA A 425 3.15 -14.06 -6.73
N VAL A 426 2.71 -15.19 -6.16
CA VAL A 426 1.37 -15.73 -6.43
C VAL A 426 0.27 -14.82 -5.89
N MET A 427 0.41 -14.29 -4.67
CA MET A 427 -0.58 -13.40 -4.06
C MET A 427 -0.71 -12.06 -4.80
N ASP A 428 0.40 -11.53 -5.31
CA ASP A 428 0.49 -10.26 -6.03
C ASP A 428 0.34 -10.41 -7.56
N ASN A 429 -0.02 -11.62 -8.04
CA ASN A 429 -0.20 -11.96 -9.45
C ASN A 429 1.04 -11.65 -10.33
N LYS A 430 2.25 -11.92 -9.82
CA LYS A 430 3.54 -11.70 -10.50
C LYS A 430 4.00 -12.98 -11.18
N ALA A 431 3.31 -13.34 -12.27
CA ALA A 431 3.51 -14.63 -12.94
C ALA A 431 4.93 -14.84 -13.50
N ASN A 432 5.57 -13.80 -14.03
CA ASN A 432 6.92 -13.92 -14.59
C ASN A 432 7.96 -14.17 -13.49
N ALA A 433 7.83 -13.49 -12.35
CA ALA A 433 8.65 -13.75 -11.17
C ALA A 433 8.43 -15.17 -10.64
N ALA A 434 7.17 -15.62 -10.54
CA ALA A 434 6.82 -16.96 -10.09
C ALA A 434 7.48 -18.04 -10.97
N VAL A 435 7.36 -17.94 -12.30
CA VAL A 435 8.00 -18.86 -13.26
C VAL A 435 9.52 -18.84 -13.09
N ALA A 436 10.13 -17.65 -13.02
CA ALA A 436 11.59 -17.55 -12.88
C ALA A 436 12.10 -18.14 -11.56
N MET A 437 11.35 -18.03 -10.47
CA MET A 437 11.69 -18.67 -9.19
C MET A 437 11.54 -20.19 -9.26
N LEU A 438 10.48 -20.69 -9.90
CA LEU A 438 10.25 -22.12 -10.12
C LEU A 438 11.35 -22.74 -11.00
N ASP A 439 11.77 -22.05 -12.06
CA ASP A 439 12.94 -22.40 -12.90
C ASP A 439 14.22 -22.54 -12.07
N ASN A 440 14.30 -21.84 -10.94
CA ASN A 440 15.47 -21.80 -10.05
C ASN A 440 15.21 -22.52 -8.71
N GLY A 441 14.35 -23.55 -8.72
CA GLY A 441 14.21 -24.48 -7.59
C GLY A 441 13.32 -24.00 -6.44
N ALA A 442 12.48 -22.99 -6.64
CA ALA A 442 11.38 -22.70 -5.73
C ALA A 442 10.41 -23.89 -5.69
N LYS A 443 9.99 -24.29 -4.49
CA LYS A 443 9.10 -25.43 -4.28
C LYS A 443 7.66 -24.93 -4.19
N PRO A 444 6.76 -25.31 -5.12
CA PRO A 444 5.37 -24.85 -5.08
C PRO A 444 4.57 -25.43 -3.91
N ASP A 445 5.02 -26.55 -3.34
CA ASP A 445 4.38 -27.24 -2.22
C ASP A 445 4.87 -26.78 -0.84
N PHE A 446 5.67 -25.72 -0.77
CA PHE A 446 6.10 -25.18 0.52
C PHE A 446 4.86 -24.70 1.31
N ALA A 447 4.66 -25.28 2.50
CA ALA A 447 3.54 -24.94 3.38
C ALA A 447 3.88 -23.73 4.25
N MET A 448 3.03 -22.71 4.21
CA MET A 448 3.27 -21.40 4.82
C MET A 448 2.23 -21.08 5.87
N GLY A 449 2.68 -20.42 6.94
CA GLY A 449 1.84 -20.00 8.06
C GLY A 449 1.36 -21.18 8.90
N ALA A 450 0.75 -20.85 10.04
CA ALA A 450 0.07 -21.82 10.90
C ALA A 450 -1.00 -22.65 10.15
N ALA A 451 -1.66 -22.05 9.15
CA ALA A 451 -2.67 -22.72 8.34
C ALA A 451 -2.09 -23.64 7.25
N LYS A 452 -0.77 -23.64 7.02
CA LYS A 452 -0.06 -24.49 6.04
C LYS A 452 -0.59 -24.39 4.61
N TYR A 453 -0.87 -23.17 4.14
CA TYR A 453 -1.22 -22.96 2.72
C TYR A 453 0.03 -23.10 1.85
N ASN A 454 -0.08 -23.78 0.71
CA ASN A 454 0.97 -23.77 -0.32
C ASN A 454 0.63 -22.81 -1.46
N ALA A 455 1.58 -22.60 -2.38
CA ALA A 455 1.41 -21.67 -3.49
C ALA A 455 0.22 -22.03 -4.40
N LEU A 456 -0.03 -23.32 -4.63
CA LEU A 456 -1.15 -23.79 -5.44
C LEU A 456 -2.50 -23.43 -4.77
N MET A 457 -2.64 -23.67 -3.47
CA MET A 457 -3.84 -23.29 -2.73
C MET A 457 -4.09 -21.78 -2.77
N LEU A 458 -3.04 -20.95 -2.68
CA LEU A 458 -3.16 -19.50 -2.79
C LEU A 458 -3.64 -19.08 -4.19
N ALA A 459 -3.08 -19.65 -5.26
CA ALA A 459 -3.52 -19.37 -6.64
C ALA A 459 -4.98 -19.76 -6.86
N VAL A 460 -5.38 -20.93 -6.35
CA VAL A 460 -6.76 -21.45 -6.44
C VAL A 460 -7.73 -20.56 -5.66
N LYS A 461 -7.40 -20.17 -4.43
CA LYS A 461 -8.19 -19.25 -3.59
C LYS A 461 -8.41 -17.90 -4.26
N LYS A 462 -7.43 -17.42 -5.04
CA LYS A 462 -7.52 -16.17 -5.81
C LYS A 462 -8.27 -16.33 -7.14
N GLY A 463 -8.65 -17.54 -7.55
CA GLY A 463 -9.25 -17.79 -8.86
C GLY A 463 -8.26 -17.65 -10.01
N ASN A 464 -6.96 -17.69 -9.75
CA ASN A 464 -5.93 -17.51 -10.78
C ASN A 464 -5.63 -18.83 -11.48
N GLN A 465 -6.42 -19.14 -12.50
CA GLN A 465 -6.29 -20.38 -13.28
C GLN A 465 -4.91 -20.52 -13.94
N GLN A 466 -4.34 -19.44 -14.47
CA GLN A 466 -3.06 -19.49 -15.17
C GLN A 466 -1.90 -19.84 -14.23
N LEU A 467 -1.85 -19.21 -13.04
CA LEU A 467 -0.84 -19.55 -12.04
C LEU A 467 -1.07 -20.94 -11.45
N ALA A 468 -2.33 -21.35 -11.22
CA ALA A 468 -2.62 -22.71 -10.80
C ALA A 468 -2.11 -23.74 -11.83
N GLN A 469 -2.34 -23.50 -13.13
CA GLN A 469 -1.83 -24.35 -14.20
C GLN A 469 -0.31 -24.39 -14.22
N THR A 470 0.33 -23.24 -14.07
CA THR A 470 1.80 -23.13 -14.02
C THR A 470 2.36 -23.94 -12.85
N LEU A 471 1.82 -23.76 -11.64
CA LEU A 471 2.28 -24.49 -10.45
C LEU A 471 2.13 -26.02 -10.62
N LEU A 472 1.03 -26.48 -11.23
CA LEU A 472 0.83 -27.90 -11.55
C LEU A 472 1.84 -28.42 -12.60
N GLN A 473 2.20 -27.60 -13.60
CA GLN A 473 3.26 -27.95 -14.56
C GLN A 473 4.62 -28.12 -13.85
N TYR A 474 4.90 -27.31 -12.82
CA TYR A 474 6.05 -27.46 -11.92
C TYR A 474 5.80 -28.45 -10.77
N LYS A 475 4.93 -29.43 -10.99
CA LYS A 475 4.70 -30.59 -10.11
C LYS A 475 4.17 -30.26 -8.71
N ALA A 476 3.49 -29.12 -8.53
CA ALA A 476 2.72 -28.87 -7.32
C ALA A 476 1.72 -30.01 -7.07
N ASN A 477 1.66 -30.51 -5.85
CA ASN A 477 0.78 -31.60 -5.49
C ASN A 477 -0.69 -31.13 -5.43
N PRO A 478 -1.57 -31.59 -6.35
CA PRO A 478 -2.98 -31.19 -6.36
C PRO A 478 -3.76 -31.77 -5.16
N ASN A 479 -3.17 -32.72 -4.42
CA ASN A 479 -3.71 -33.38 -3.24
C ASN A 479 -3.05 -32.93 -1.93
N ALA A 480 -2.20 -31.89 -1.96
CA ALA A 480 -1.63 -31.34 -0.75
C ALA A 480 -2.74 -30.94 0.24
N LYS A 481 -2.55 -31.21 1.53
CA LYS A 481 -3.48 -30.84 2.59
C LYS A 481 -2.87 -29.74 3.43
N ASN A 482 -3.66 -28.72 3.73
CA ASN A 482 -3.28 -27.68 4.69
C ASN A 482 -3.53 -28.17 6.14
N ALA A 483 -3.39 -27.30 7.13
CA ALA A 483 -3.51 -27.67 8.54
C ALA A 483 -4.90 -28.16 8.96
N ALA A 484 -5.94 -27.91 8.15
CA ALA A 484 -7.32 -28.34 8.39
C ALA A 484 -7.75 -29.50 7.46
N GLY A 485 -6.79 -30.16 6.81
CA GLY A 485 -7.06 -31.24 5.86
C GLY A 485 -7.60 -30.77 4.49
N ILE A 486 -7.68 -29.46 4.25
CA ILE A 486 -8.26 -28.86 3.04
C ILE A 486 -7.28 -29.01 1.87
N THR A 487 -7.80 -29.45 0.72
CA THR A 487 -7.04 -29.60 -0.54
C THR A 487 -7.29 -28.44 -1.52
N PRO A 488 -6.42 -28.22 -2.53
CA PRO A 488 -6.70 -27.28 -3.61
C PRO A 488 -8.06 -27.50 -4.27
N LEU A 489 -8.46 -28.76 -4.49
CA LEU A 489 -9.75 -29.09 -5.12
C LEU A 489 -10.93 -28.67 -4.25
N MET A 490 -10.83 -28.84 -2.93
CA MET A 490 -11.85 -28.35 -1.99
C MET A 490 -11.99 -26.83 -2.01
N ILE A 491 -10.87 -26.09 -2.09
CA ILE A 491 -10.89 -24.63 -2.19
C ILE A 491 -11.57 -24.21 -3.51
N ALA A 492 -11.18 -24.81 -4.64
CA ALA A 492 -11.76 -24.51 -5.95
C ALA A 492 -13.28 -24.78 -5.98
N ALA A 493 -13.68 -25.91 -5.39
CA ALA A 493 -15.07 -26.33 -5.32
C ALA A 493 -15.92 -25.40 -4.45
N PHE A 494 -15.43 -25.08 -3.25
CA PHE A 494 -16.09 -24.11 -2.35
C PHE A 494 -16.23 -22.74 -3.01
N SER A 495 -15.21 -22.25 -3.72
CA SER A 495 -15.25 -20.95 -4.43
C SER A 495 -15.98 -20.97 -5.78
N ASN A 496 -16.59 -22.08 -6.18
CA ASN A 496 -17.28 -22.25 -7.47
C ASN A 496 -16.39 -21.96 -8.71
N HIS A 497 -15.08 -22.24 -8.60
CA HIS A 497 -14.09 -22.06 -9.69
C HIS A 497 -14.03 -23.29 -10.60
N ASP A 498 -15.08 -23.52 -11.40
CA ASP A 498 -15.30 -24.72 -12.23
C ASP A 498 -14.16 -25.05 -13.20
N MET A 499 -13.55 -24.05 -13.82
CA MET A 499 -12.37 -24.25 -14.68
C MET A 499 -11.14 -24.74 -13.90
N ILE A 500 -10.95 -24.25 -12.67
CA ILE A 500 -9.85 -24.69 -11.80
C ILE A 500 -10.14 -26.08 -11.23
N VAL A 501 -11.40 -26.40 -10.90
CA VAL A 501 -11.83 -27.76 -10.56
C VAL A 501 -11.43 -28.74 -11.67
N SER A 502 -11.78 -28.41 -12.92
CA SER A 502 -11.45 -29.22 -14.10
C SER A 502 -9.93 -29.38 -14.28
N LEU A 503 -9.17 -28.31 -14.08
CA LEU A 503 -7.71 -28.30 -14.15
C LEU A 503 -7.08 -29.21 -13.09
N LEU A 504 -7.54 -29.11 -11.84
CA LEU A 504 -7.02 -29.91 -10.73
C LEU A 504 -7.33 -31.40 -10.90
N LEU A 505 -8.54 -31.74 -11.34
CA LEU A 505 -8.93 -33.13 -11.63
C LEU A 505 -8.07 -33.73 -12.75
N LYS A 506 -7.84 -32.99 -13.84
CA LYS A 506 -6.92 -33.39 -14.91
C LYS A 506 -5.48 -33.58 -14.42
N ALA A 507 -5.07 -32.83 -13.40
CA ALA A 507 -3.76 -32.97 -12.78
C ALA A 507 -3.68 -34.10 -11.74
N GLY A 508 -4.76 -34.86 -11.51
CA GLY A 508 -4.80 -35.99 -10.58
C GLY A 508 -5.28 -35.66 -9.17
N ALA A 509 -6.02 -34.56 -8.97
CA ALA A 509 -6.71 -34.30 -7.71
C ALA A 509 -7.73 -35.41 -7.41
N ASN A 510 -7.74 -35.92 -6.18
CA ASN A 510 -8.66 -36.95 -5.72
C ASN A 510 -9.91 -36.31 -5.08
N PRO A 511 -11.09 -36.38 -5.73
CA PRO A 511 -12.31 -35.76 -5.22
C PRO A 511 -12.86 -36.44 -3.96
N LYS A 512 -12.36 -37.63 -3.59
CA LYS A 512 -12.79 -38.40 -2.42
C LYS A 512 -12.03 -38.06 -1.15
N LEU A 513 -10.98 -37.22 -1.23
CA LEU A 513 -10.28 -36.77 -0.03
C LEU A 513 -11.26 -35.98 0.86
N LYS A 514 -11.07 -36.14 2.17
CA LYS A 514 -11.84 -35.46 3.20
C LYS A 514 -10.97 -34.49 3.98
N ASP A 515 -11.55 -33.35 4.32
CA ASP A 515 -10.99 -32.44 5.30
C ASP A 515 -11.15 -33.01 6.72
N ASP A 516 -10.69 -32.28 7.74
CA ASP A 516 -10.73 -32.74 9.12
C ASP A 516 -12.16 -32.80 9.70
N HIS A 517 -13.15 -32.20 9.02
CA HIS A 517 -14.57 -32.30 9.33
C HIS A 517 -15.27 -33.43 8.56
N GLY A 518 -14.52 -34.22 7.79
CA GLY A 518 -15.05 -35.32 6.99
C GLY A 518 -15.71 -34.91 5.68
N LYS A 519 -15.59 -33.64 5.26
CA LYS A 519 -16.22 -33.09 4.05
C LYS A 519 -15.35 -33.29 2.83
N THR A 520 -15.97 -33.69 1.71
CA THR A 520 -15.31 -33.76 0.39
C THR A 520 -15.45 -32.44 -0.37
N ALA A 521 -14.74 -32.30 -1.50
CA ALA A 521 -14.89 -31.13 -2.37
C ALA A 521 -16.34 -30.94 -2.86
N ARG A 522 -17.08 -32.03 -3.13
CA ARG A 522 -18.49 -31.97 -3.54
C ARG A 522 -19.39 -31.48 -2.41
N MET A 523 -19.20 -32.00 -1.19
CA MET A 523 -19.97 -31.57 -0.02
C MET A 523 -19.78 -30.07 0.26
N LEU A 524 -18.53 -29.59 0.18
CA LEU A 524 -18.22 -28.17 0.36
C LEU A 524 -18.82 -27.29 -0.76
N ALA A 525 -18.91 -27.80 -1.99
CA ALA A 525 -19.58 -27.11 -3.08
C ALA A 525 -21.10 -27.05 -2.89
N GLU A 526 -21.73 -28.13 -2.43
CA GLU A 526 -23.15 -28.20 -2.11
C GLU A 526 -23.53 -27.24 -0.97
N GLU A 527 -22.73 -27.20 0.10
CA GLU A 527 -22.95 -26.30 1.23
C GLU A 527 -22.84 -24.81 0.88
N ASN A 528 -22.13 -24.48 -0.19
CA ASN A 528 -21.89 -23.09 -0.62
C ASN A 528 -22.63 -22.74 -1.94
N ASP A 529 -23.63 -23.53 -2.33
CA ASP A 529 -24.42 -23.35 -3.56
C ASP A 529 -23.56 -23.19 -4.84
N ALA A 530 -22.41 -23.88 -4.90
CA ALA A 530 -21.43 -23.77 -5.96
C ALA A 530 -21.77 -24.65 -7.19
N GLY A 531 -22.90 -24.34 -7.83
CA GLY A 531 -23.49 -25.18 -8.88
C GLY A 531 -22.58 -25.55 -10.06
N LYS A 532 -21.68 -24.65 -10.50
CA LYS A 532 -20.77 -24.95 -11.61
C LYS A 532 -19.69 -25.96 -11.19
N ALA A 533 -19.16 -25.83 -9.98
CA ALA A 533 -18.20 -26.78 -9.44
C ALA A 533 -18.83 -28.16 -9.22
N ILE A 534 -20.07 -28.23 -8.73
CA ILE A 534 -20.82 -29.49 -8.57
C ILE A 534 -20.90 -30.23 -9.91
N LEU A 535 -21.33 -29.53 -10.97
CA LEU A 535 -21.42 -30.11 -12.31
C LEU A 535 -20.09 -30.66 -12.84
N GLN A 536 -18.96 -30.00 -12.54
CA GLN A 536 -17.65 -30.50 -12.96
C GLN A 536 -17.17 -31.70 -12.14
N LEU A 537 -17.46 -31.72 -10.85
CA LEU A 537 -17.13 -32.84 -9.97
C LEU A 537 -17.93 -34.10 -10.35
N GLU A 538 -19.19 -33.95 -10.78
CA GLU A 538 -20.03 -35.08 -11.21
C GLU A 538 -19.58 -35.71 -12.53
N LYS A 539 -19.08 -34.89 -13.47
CA LYS A 539 -18.55 -35.37 -14.76
C LYS A 539 -17.26 -36.19 -14.64
N SER A 540 -16.62 -36.18 -13.48
CA SER A 540 -15.26 -36.69 -13.28
C SER A 540 -15.18 -37.92 -12.37
N ILE A 541 -16.32 -38.53 -12.04
CA ILE A 541 -16.47 -39.75 -11.21
C ILE A 541 -16.65 -40.98 -12.10
#